data_AF-A0A3L7X447-F1
#
_entry.id   AF-A0A3L7X447-F1
#
_cell.length_a   1.000
_cell.length_b   1.000
_cell.length_c   1.000
_cell.angle_alpha   90.00
_cell.angle_beta   90.00
_cell.angle_gamma   90.00
#
_symmetry.space_group_name_H-M   'P 1'
#
loop_
_entity.id
_entity.type
_entity.pdbx_description
1 polymer ?
#
loop_
_entity_poly.entity_id
_entity_poly.type
_entity_poly.pdbx_seq_one_letter_code
_entity_poly.pdbx_strand_id
1 'polypeptide(L)'
;EVGDYALWDVDVCRIRGQIMHARQCDDLAGAVSVLAALDRMVASGAPGHVVGLFTRAEEVGLIGASSVARVRALPEGALVVAVECSSMAGGRAEQGAGPIIRVGDVQHIFSPRVTMWMTQVARELAAEDPTFCYQRKLMDGGTTEATAYDLMGYETGAACMALGNYHNAGPRGRIAAETVHLGDVEGLARLFERMARDTTRIDRVHLDATRRWQRIGREATARLKAGR
;
A
#
# COMPACT_ATOMS: atom_id res chain seq x y z
N GLU A 1 -3.12 -6.83 -32.88
CA GLU A 1 -3.80 -5.52 -33.12
C GLU A 1 -4.47 -5.05 -31.83
N VAL A 2 -5.09 -3.87 -31.79
CA VAL A 2 -5.97 -3.50 -30.66
C VAL A 2 -7.12 -4.52 -30.65
N GLY A 3 -7.19 -5.36 -29.61
CA GLY A 3 -8.12 -6.48 -29.54
C GLY A 3 -7.55 -7.85 -29.96
N ASP A 4 -6.25 -8.13 -29.77
CA ASP A 4 -5.76 -9.52 -29.86
C ASP A 4 -6.56 -10.44 -28.91
N TYR A 5 -6.81 -11.68 -29.35
CA TYR A 5 -7.76 -12.61 -28.73
C TYR A 5 -7.69 -12.62 -27.20
N ALA A 6 -8.86 -12.42 -26.56
CA ALA A 6 -9.09 -12.38 -25.10
C ALA A 6 -8.71 -11.08 -24.35
N LEU A 7 -8.48 -9.95 -25.04
CA LEU A 7 -8.28 -8.65 -24.39
C LEU A 7 -9.42 -7.67 -24.69
N TRP A 8 -9.77 -6.86 -23.69
CA TRP A 8 -10.72 -5.76 -23.86
C TRP A 8 -10.21 -4.72 -24.87
N ASP A 9 -11.12 -4.21 -25.70
CA ASP A 9 -10.87 -3.11 -26.63
C ASP A 9 -10.86 -1.77 -25.86
N VAL A 10 -9.75 -1.51 -25.18
CA VAL A 10 -9.47 -0.29 -24.41
C VAL A 10 -8.04 0.19 -24.67
N ASP A 11 -7.78 1.47 -24.39
CA ASP A 11 -6.44 2.07 -24.53
C ASP A 11 -5.38 1.22 -23.80
N VAL A 12 -4.28 0.86 -24.48
CA VAL A 12 -3.17 0.11 -23.88
C VAL A 12 -2.60 0.88 -22.70
N CYS A 13 -2.25 2.14 -22.93
CA CYS A 13 -1.93 3.14 -21.92
C CYS A 13 -2.10 4.52 -22.54
N ARG A 14 -2.82 5.41 -21.87
CA ARG A 14 -3.04 6.78 -22.28
C ARG A 14 -3.13 7.68 -21.06
N ILE A 15 -2.31 8.73 -21.02
CA ILE A 15 -2.34 9.72 -19.95
C ILE A 15 -3.22 10.89 -20.39
N ARG A 16 -4.14 11.32 -19.52
CA ARG A 16 -4.99 12.49 -19.69
C ARG A 16 -4.91 13.35 -18.42
N GLY A 17 -4.18 14.46 -18.48
CA GLY A 17 -3.88 15.25 -17.30
C GLY A 17 -3.10 14.42 -16.27
N GLN A 18 -3.64 14.30 -15.05
CA GLN A 18 -3.04 13.50 -13.97
C GLN A 18 -3.58 12.07 -13.87
N ILE A 19 -4.46 11.66 -14.79
CA ILE A 19 -5.05 10.33 -14.78
C ILE A 19 -4.40 9.48 -15.88
N MET A 20 -3.87 8.33 -15.48
CA MET A 20 -3.49 7.26 -16.40
C MET A 20 -4.72 6.40 -16.66
N HIS A 21 -5.04 6.20 -17.94
CA HIS A 21 -6.02 5.23 -18.43
C HIS A 21 -5.26 4.08 -19.06
N ALA A 22 -5.40 2.86 -18.55
CA ALA A 22 -4.72 1.71 -19.13
C ALA A 22 -5.60 0.46 -19.07
N ARG A 23 -5.21 -0.55 -19.85
CA ARG A 23 -5.89 -1.84 -19.83
C ARG A 23 -5.63 -2.63 -18.54
N GLN A 24 -4.45 -2.47 -17.96
CA GLN A 24 -3.94 -3.28 -16.84
C GLN A 24 -3.23 -2.34 -15.85
N CYS A 25 -3.98 -1.47 -15.17
CA CYS A 25 -3.43 -0.74 -14.03
C CYS A 25 -3.23 -1.72 -12.86
N ASP A 26 -4.17 -2.64 -12.68
CA ASP A 26 -4.08 -3.73 -11.71
C ASP A 26 -3.18 -4.88 -12.24
N ASP A 27 -2.01 -5.18 -11.67
CA ASP A 27 -1.24 -4.38 -10.71
C ASP A 27 0.06 -3.82 -11.33
N LEU A 28 0.07 -3.52 -12.64
CA LEU A 28 1.24 -2.91 -13.27
C LEU A 28 1.57 -1.53 -12.68
N ALA A 29 0.58 -0.77 -12.20
CA ALA A 29 0.82 0.52 -11.57
C ALA A 29 1.53 0.37 -10.20
N GLY A 30 1.19 -0.67 -9.44
CA GLY A 30 1.92 -1.09 -8.24
C GLY A 30 3.36 -1.46 -8.59
N ALA A 31 3.57 -2.27 -9.61
CA ALA A 31 4.90 -2.65 -10.08
C ALA A 31 5.75 -1.44 -10.52
N VAL A 32 5.16 -0.47 -11.23
CA VAL A 32 5.83 0.80 -11.58
C VAL A 32 6.29 1.55 -10.33
N SER A 33 5.45 1.61 -9.30
CA SER A 33 5.78 2.30 -8.04
C SER A 33 6.95 1.63 -7.31
N VAL A 34 6.97 0.29 -7.27
CA VAL A 34 8.07 -0.49 -6.68
C VAL A 34 9.38 -0.25 -7.45
N LEU A 35 9.35 -0.33 -8.79
CA LEU A 35 10.53 -0.08 -9.61
C LEU A 35 11.06 1.35 -9.45
N ALA A 36 10.17 2.34 -9.45
CA ALA A 36 10.53 3.74 -9.24
C ALA A 36 11.15 3.97 -7.84
N ALA A 37 10.62 3.32 -6.80
CA ALA A 37 11.18 3.38 -5.46
C ALA A 37 12.60 2.78 -5.41
N LEU A 38 12.80 1.61 -6.03
CA LEU A 38 14.11 0.97 -6.11
C LEU A 38 15.13 1.84 -6.86
N ASP A 39 14.74 2.42 -7.99
CA ASP A 39 15.59 3.33 -8.77
C ASP A 39 16.06 4.52 -7.92
N ARG A 40 15.13 5.15 -7.17
CA ARG A 40 15.44 6.25 -6.24
C ARG A 40 16.37 5.81 -5.11
N MET A 41 16.13 4.65 -4.52
CA MET A 41 16.98 4.11 -3.45
C MET A 41 18.40 3.85 -3.94
N VAL A 42 18.56 3.30 -5.15
CA VAL A 42 19.87 3.08 -5.78
C VAL A 42 20.56 4.42 -6.05
N ALA A 43 19.87 5.36 -6.69
CA ALA A 43 20.43 6.66 -7.06
C ALA A 43 20.91 7.47 -5.85
N SER A 44 20.28 7.28 -4.70
CA SER A 44 20.56 8.02 -3.47
C SER A 44 21.39 7.25 -2.44
N GLY A 45 21.80 6.02 -2.75
CA GLY A 45 22.56 5.15 -1.84
C GLY A 45 21.81 4.85 -0.52
N ALA A 46 20.50 4.62 -0.59
CA ALA A 46 19.71 4.31 0.60
C ALA A 46 20.27 3.06 1.32
N PRO A 47 20.46 3.11 2.66
CA PRO A 47 20.97 1.97 3.39
C PRO A 47 19.89 0.89 3.53
N GLY A 48 20.27 -0.38 3.40
CA GLY A 48 19.40 -1.52 3.68
C GLY A 48 19.32 -2.55 2.56
N HIS A 49 18.59 -3.62 2.82
CA HIS A 49 18.32 -4.69 1.86
C HIS A 49 16.83 -4.63 1.48
N VAL A 50 16.54 -4.07 0.31
CA VAL A 50 15.18 -3.92 -0.22
C VAL A 50 15.00 -4.87 -1.39
N VAL A 51 13.90 -5.62 -1.40
CA VAL A 51 13.57 -6.59 -2.46
C VAL A 51 12.28 -6.14 -3.13
N GLY A 52 12.33 -5.91 -4.45
CA GLY A 52 11.13 -5.82 -5.28
C GLY A 52 10.70 -7.23 -5.69
N LEU A 53 9.63 -7.74 -5.09
CA LEU A 53 9.06 -9.04 -5.41
C LEU A 53 7.85 -8.86 -6.34
N PHE A 54 7.90 -9.49 -7.51
CA PHE A 54 6.81 -9.47 -8.48
C PHE A 54 6.26 -10.89 -8.62
N THR A 55 5.05 -11.10 -8.10
CA THR A 55 4.35 -12.38 -8.14
C THR A 55 3.48 -12.48 -9.39
N ARG A 56 3.03 -13.69 -9.70
CA ARG A 56 2.04 -13.97 -10.74
C ARG A 56 0.89 -14.75 -10.12
N ALA A 57 -0.23 -14.80 -10.83
CA ALA A 57 -1.38 -15.62 -10.45
C ALA A 57 -2.03 -15.16 -9.12
N GLU A 58 -2.09 -13.84 -8.91
CA GLU A 58 -2.87 -13.20 -7.85
C GLU A 58 -4.37 -13.45 -8.08
N GLU A 59 -4.85 -13.12 -9.29
CA GLU A 59 -6.26 -13.20 -9.73
C GLU A 59 -6.90 -14.59 -9.69
N VAL A 60 -6.09 -15.63 -9.45
CA VAL A 60 -6.54 -17.02 -9.33
C VAL A 60 -6.33 -17.58 -7.92
N GLY A 61 -6.23 -16.69 -6.93
CA GLY A 61 -6.19 -17.04 -5.50
C GLY A 61 -4.84 -16.84 -4.84
N LEU A 62 -4.14 -15.73 -5.13
CA LEU A 62 -2.89 -15.32 -4.47
C LEU A 62 -1.80 -16.40 -4.54
N ILE A 63 -1.77 -17.18 -5.63
CA ILE A 63 -0.94 -18.40 -5.75
C ILE A 63 0.54 -18.05 -5.68
N GLY A 64 0.94 -16.95 -6.34
CA GLY A 64 2.31 -16.45 -6.33
C GLY A 64 2.79 -16.11 -4.92
N ALA A 65 2.08 -15.21 -4.23
CA ALA A 65 2.41 -14.84 -2.84
C ALA A 65 2.39 -16.05 -1.89
N SER A 66 1.36 -16.89 -1.98
CA SER A 66 1.26 -18.11 -1.16
C SER A 66 2.44 -19.06 -1.38
N SER A 67 2.89 -19.20 -2.63
CA SER A 67 4.06 -20.04 -2.95
C SER A 67 5.34 -19.46 -2.37
N VAL A 68 5.58 -18.15 -2.55
CA VAL A 68 6.75 -17.45 -2.00
C VAL A 68 6.80 -17.59 -0.48
N ALA A 69 5.67 -17.33 0.19
CA ALA A 69 5.56 -17.42 1.64
C ALA A 69 5.81 -18.85 2.14
N ARG A 70 5.20 -19.85 1.50
CA ARG A 70 5.34 -21.26 1.87
C ARG A 70 6.79 -21.75 1.76
N VAL A 71 7.50 -21.41 0.69
CA VAL A 71 8.89 -21.85 0.49
C VAL A 71 9.91 -20.97 1.20
N ARG A 72 9.45 -19.93 1.92
CA ARG A 72 10.29 -18.95 2.62
C ARG A 72 11.37 -18.34 1.72
N ALA A 73 10.96 -17.91 0.53
CA ALA A 73 11.88 -17.28 -0.43
C ALA A 73 12.35 -15.88 0.03
N LEU A 74 11.68 -15.27 1.02
CA LEU A 74 12.09 -14.02 1.66
C LEU A 74 12.80 -14.31 2.99
N PRO A 75 13.76 -13.45 3.41
CA PRO A 75 14.41 -13.58 4.72
C PRO A 75 13.40 -13.65 5.87
N GLU A 76 13.64 -14.51 6.88
CA GLU A 76 12.67 -14.79 7.96
C GLU A 76 12.24 -13.53 8.75
N GLY A 77 13.12 -12.55 8.91
CA GLY A 77 12.82 -11.27 9.56
C GLY A 77 12.38 -10.15 8.62
N ALA A 78 12.06 -10.44 7.37
CA ALA A 78 11.65 -9.42 6.40
C ALA A 78 10.32 -8.79 6.80
N LEU A 79 10.24 -7.47 6.71
CA LEU A 79 8.98 -6.74 6.71
C LEU A 79 8.40 -6.82 5.30
N VAL A 80 7.21 -7.38 5.15
CA VAL A 80 6.58 -7.52 3.84
C VAL A 80 5.51 -6.45 3.69
N VAL A 81 5.52 -5.73 2.56
CA VAL A 81 4.48 -4.76 2.22
C VAL A 81 3.88 -5.18 0.90
N ALA A 82 2.67 -5.72 0.92
CA ALA A 82 1.96 -6.03 -0.31
C ALA A 82 1.54 -4.74 -1.00
N VAL A 83 1.70 -4.71 -2.32
CA VAL A 83 1.36 -3.58 -3.17
C VAL A 83 0.24 -4.02 -4.10
N GLU A 84 -0.82 -3.22 -4.18
CA GLU A 84 -1.97 -3.53 -5.03
C GLU A 84 -2.64 -2.26 -5.56
N CYS A 85 -3.54 -2.44 -6.52
CA CYS A 85 -4.59 -1.49 -6.82
C CYS A 85 -5.86 -1.86 -6.03
N SER A 86 -6.66 -0.86 -5.61
CA SER A 86 -7.87 -1.13 -4.84
C SER A 86 -9.03 -0.31 -5.34
N SER A 87 -10.15 -1.00 -5.60
CA SER A 87 -11.35 -0.38 -6.16
C SER A 87 -11.81 0.83 -5.35
N MET A 88 -12.00 1.95 -6.05
CA MET A 88 -12.59 3.17 -5.48
C MET A 88 -14.12 3.10 -5.36
N ALA A 89 -14.74 2.02 -5.86
CA ALA A 89 -16.19 1.88 -5.90
C ALA A 89 -16.84 1.97 -4.52
N GLY A 90 -17.97 2.69 -4.45
CA GLY A 90 -18.69 2.95 -3.20
C GLY A 90 -18.03 4.00 -2.30
N GLY A 91 -17.11 4.83 -2.84
CA GLY A 91 -16.43 5.88 -2.07
C GLY A 91 -15.39 5.34 -1.08
N ARG A 92 -14.97 4.08 -1.26
CA ARG A 92 -14.01 3.42 -0.37
C ARG A 92 -12.64 4.06 -0.47
N ALA A 93 -12.22 4.49 -1.65
CA ALA A 93 -10.98 5.23 -1.89
C ALA A 93 -11.20 6.38 -2.86
N GLU A 94 -10.26 7.33 -2.89
CA GLU A 94 -10.30 8.49 -3.79
C GLU A 94 -8.99 8.61 -4.56
N GLN A 95 -9.10 8.85 -5.87
CA GLN A 95 -7.95 9.12 -6.75
C GLN A 95 -7.43 10.52 -6.55
N GLY A 96 -6.10 10.66 -6.46
CA GLY A 96 -5.44 11.95 -6.21
C GLY A 96 -5.40 12.36 -4.74
N ALA A 97 -6.02 11.57 -3.85
CA ALA A 97 -5.89 11.74 -2.40
C ALA A 97 -4.62 11.07 -1.83
N GLY A 98 -3.73 10.58 -2.69
CA GLY A 98 -2.47 9.94 -2.33
C GLY A 98 -2.60 8.42 -2.12
N PRO A 99 -1.44 7.74 -1.97
CA PRO A 99 -1.41 6.30 -1.69
C PRO A 99 -2.18 5.97 -0.41
N ILE A 100 -2.74 4.77 -0.38
CA ILE A 100 -3.55 4.26 0.71
C ILE A 100 -2.69 3.31 1.54
N ILE A 101 -2.51 3.63 2.81
CA ILE A 101 -2.01 2.69 3.80
C ILE A 101 -3.17 1.78 4.18
N ARG A 102 -3.11 0.54 3.70
CA ARG A 102 -4.14 -0.47 3.91
C ARG A 102 -3.85 -1.18 5.23
N VAL A 103 -4.76 -1.03 6.18
CA VAL A 103 -4.56 -1.54 7.55
C VAL A 103 -5.07 -2.97 7.74
N GLY A 104 -5.74 -3.51 6.73
CA GLY A 104 -6.33 -4.82 6.73
C GLY A 104 -7.14 -5.05 5.47
N ASP A 105 -7.76 -6.22 5.41
CA ASP A 105 -8.65 -6.63 4.34
C ASP A 105 -9.91 -7.31 4.88
N VAL A 106 -10.63 -8.01 4.01
CA VAL A 106 -11.87 -8.71 4.38
C VAL A 106 -11.63 -9.82 5.43
N GLN A 107 -10.42 -10.34 5.53
CA GLN A 107 -10.10 -11.44 6.43
C GLN A 107 -9.66 -10.95 7.81
N HIS A 108 -8.73 -9.99 7.86
CA HIS A 108 -8.17 -9.52 9.12
C HIS A 108 -7.47 -8.16 9.01
N ILE A 109 -7.06 -7.64 10.18
CA ILE A 109 -6.21 -6.46 10.33
C ILE A 109 -4.75 -6.90 10.34
N PHE A 110 -3.91 -6.27 9.51
CA PHE A 110 -2.49 -6.58 9.41
C PHE A 110 -1.69 -6.11 10.64
N SER A 111 -0.38 -6.42 10.67
CA SER A 111 0.50 -6.08 11.79
C SER A 111 0.29 -4.63 12.28
N PRO A 112 -0.16 -4.44 13.54
CA PRO A 112 -0.27 -3.11 14.14
C PRO A 112 1.10 -2.40 14.15
N ARG A 113 2.18 -3.15 14.33
CA ARG A 113 3.55 -2.64 14.33
C ARG A 113 3.92 -2.04 12.97
N VAL A 114 3.70 -2.78 11.88
CA VAL A 114 4.02 -2.31 10.52
C VAL A 114 3.09 -1.18 10.10
N THR A 115 1.77 -1.33 10.28
CA THR A 115 0.79 -0.32 9.85
C THR A 115 0.89 0.99 10.63
N MET A 116 1.24 0.96 11.92
CA MET A 116 1.52 2.17 12.70
C MET A 116 2.77 2.88 12.18
N TRP A 117 3.85 2.14 11.88
CA TRP A 117 5.07 2.71 11.35
C TRP A 117 4.86 3.32 9.96
N MET A 118 4.20 2.62 9.03
CA MET A 118 3.85 3.16 7.72
C MET A 118 3.04 4.45 7.84
N THR A 119 2.05 4.49 8.75
CA THR A 119 1.24 5.67 9.01
C THR A 119 2.08 6.83 9.55
N GLN A 120 3.02 6.55 10.46
CA GLN A 120 3.93 7.57 10.99
C GLN A 120 4.83 8.13 9.89
N VAL A 121 5.40 7.27 9.04
CA VAL A 121 6.23 7.69 7.90
C VAL A 121 5.45 8.60 6.95
N ALA A 122 4.23 8.22 6.57
CA ALA A 122 3.41 9.05 5.68
C ALA A 122 3.00 10.39 6.31
N ARG A 123 2.75 10.42 7.63
CA ARG A 123 2.49 11.66 8.37
C ARG A 123 3.68 12.61 8.34
N GLU A 124 4.88 12.09 8.53
CA GLU A 124 6.11 12.89 8.47
C GLU A 124 6.35 13.42 7.06
N LEU A 125 6.17 12.58 6.03
CA LEU A 125 6.23 13.02 4.63
C LEU A 125 5.24 14.15 4.34
N ALA A 126 3.98 14.01 4.76
CA ALA A 126 2.95 15.04 4.57
C ALA A 126 3.24 16.34 5.35
N ALA A 127 3.93 16.24 6.49
CA ALA A 127 4.33 17.41 7.28
C ALA A 127 5.53 18.15 6.68
N GLU A 128 6.45 17.42 6.05
CA GLU A 128 7.64 17.96 5.38
C GLU A 128 7.33 18.51 3.98
N ASP A 129 6.40 17.89 3.27
CA ASP A 129 5.97 18.28 1.94
C ASP A 129 4.44 18.37 1.86
N PRO A 130 3.87 19.59 1.81
CA PRO A 130 2.42 19.80 1.69
C PRO A 130 1.79 19.22 0.41
N THR A 131 2.59 18.85 -0.59
CA THR A 131 2.09 18.20 -1.81
C THR A 131 1.90 16.69 -1.65
N PHE A 132 2.45 16.10 -0.60
CA PHE A 132 2.27 14.68 -0.31
C PHE A 132 0.99 14.46 0.49
N CYS A 133 -0.01 13.86 -0.16
CA CYS A 133 -1.21 13.36 0.47
C CYS A 133 -1.11 11.85 0.71
N TYR A 134 -1.88 11.33 1.66
CA TYR A 134 -2.06 9.90 1.83
C TYR A 134 -3.42 9.59 2.46
N GLN A 135 -3.87 8.37 2.27
CA GLN A 135 -5.08 7.82 2.88
C GLN A 135 -4.68 6.71 3.86
N ARG A 136 -5.50 6.46 4.88
CA ARG A 136 -5.37 5.29 5.75
C ARG A 136 -6.71 4.62 5.90
N LYS A 137 -6.84 3.39 5.42
CA LYS A 137 -8.15 2.73 5.26
C LYS A 137 -8.06 1.23 5.52
N LEU A 138 -9.16 0.67 6.03
CA LEU A 138 -9.44 -0.77 5.93
C LEU A 138 -10.06 -0.99 4.54
N MET A 139 -9.41 -1.80 3.70
CA MET A 139 -9.90 -2.09 2.35
C MET A 139 -10.44 -3.51 2.31
N ASP A 140 -11.70 -3.66 2.69
CA ASP A 140 -12.42 -4.92 2.92
C ASP A 140 -13.16 -5.46 1.69
N GLY A 141 -12.90 -4.90 0.51
CA GLY A 141 -13.55 -5.33 -0.74
C GLY A 141 -13.10 -6.69 -1.27
N GLY A 142 -12.02 -7.24 -0.72
CA GLY A 142 -11.40 -8.51 -1.12
C GLY A 142 -10.24 -8.84 -0.21
N THR A 143 -9.56 -9.95 -0.50
CA THR A 143 -8.31 -10.36 0.19
C THR A 143 -7.13 -9.82 -0.59
N THR A 144 -6.05 -9.41 0.08
CA THR A 144 -4.78 -9.02 -0.55
C THR A 144 -3.70 -10.08 -0.36
N GLU A 145 -2.68 -10.08 -1.21
CA GLU A 145 -1.46 -10.89 -1.03
C GLU A 145 -0.83 -10.72 0.35
N ALA A 146 -1.00 -9.58 1.04
CA ALA A 146 -0.53 -9.41 2.43
C ALA A 146 -1.01 -10.52 3.36
N THR A 147 -2.25 -11.00 3.17
CA THR A 147 -2.82 -12.07 3.98
C THR A 147 -2.05 -13.38 3.82
N ALA A 148 -1.54 -13.69 2.62
CA ALA A 148 -0.74 -14.90 2.42
C ALA A 148 0.59 -14.85 3.17
N TYR A 149 1.21 -13.66 3.29
CA TYR A 149 2.46 -13.49 4.03
C TYR A 149 2.24 -13.45 5.54
N ASP A 150 1.22 -12.72 6.00
CA ASP A 150 0.91 -12.57 7.44
C ASP A 150 0.59 -13.91 8.09
N LEU A 151 -0.30 -14.69 7.46
CA LEU A 151 -0.68 -16.03 7.93
C LEU A 151 0.47 -17.06 7.87
N MET A 152 1.57 -16.74 7.19
CA MET A 152 2.78 -17.57 7.10
C MET A 152 3.92 -17.04 7.99
N GLY A 153 3.64 -16.06 8.85
CA GLY A 153 4.54 -15.61 9.92
C GLY A 153 5.41 -14.40 9.58
N TYR A 154 5.17 -13.71 8.46
CA TYR A 154 5.84 -12.45 8.16
C TYR A 154 5.11 -11.27 8.81
N GLU A 155 5.86 -10.33 9.36
CA GLU A 155 5.31 -9.04 9.77
C GLU A 155 4.89 -8.24 8.53
N THR A 156 3.58 -8.12 8.32
CA THR A 156 3.06 -7.65 7.03
C THR A 156 2.30 -6.32 7.16
N GLY A 157 2.48 -5.46 6.17
CA GLY A 157 1.63 -4.32 5.88
C GLY A 157 1.15 -4.36 4.43
N ALA A 158 0.30 -3.41 4.05
CA ALA A 158 -0.11 -3.26 2.66
C ALA A 158 -0.26 -1.78 2.30
N ALA A 159 0.03 -1.46 1.05
CA ALA A 159 -0.21 -0.14 0.49
C ALA A 159 -0.81 -0.28 -0.91
N CYS A 160 -1.78 0.55 -1.22
CA CYS A 160 -2.46 0.50 -2.51
C CYS A 160 -2.74 1.88 -3.07
N MET A 161 -3.21 1.91 -4.32
CA MET A 161 -3.72 3.12 -4.97
C MET A 161 -5.17 2.96 -5.39
N ALA A 162 -5.91 4.07 -5.46
CA ALA A 162 -7.31 4.05 -5.81
C ALA A 162 -7.50 3.72 -7.30
N LEU A 163 -8.22 2.64 -7.58
CA LEU A 163 -8.44 2.12 -8.93
C LEU A 163 -9.86 2.41 -9.40
N GLY A 164 -9.96 3.11 -10.53
CA GLY A 164 -11.20 3.30 -11.26
C GLY A 164 -11.41 2.17 -12.27
N ASN A 165 -12.67 1.80 -12.50
CA ASN A 165 -13.08 0.73 -13.41
C ASN A 165 -12.34 -0.60 -13.17
N TYR A 166 -12.19 -1.01 -11.91
CA TYR A 166 -11.57 -2.30 -11.51
C TYR A 166 -12.02 -3.46 -12.42
N HIS A 167 -11.08 -4.22 -12.96
CA HIS A 167 -11.30 -5.29 -13.95
C HIS A 167 -11.96 -4.78 -15.25
N ASN A 168 -11.60 -3.55 -15.64
CA ASN A 168 -12.21 -2.80 -16.74
C ASN A 168 -13.74 -2.64 -16.64
N ALA A 169 -14.32 -2.81 -15.45
CA ALA A 169 -15.76 -2.71 -15.22
C ALA A 169 -16.18 -1.25 -15.03
N GLY A 170 -16.48 -0.58 -16.15
CA GLY A 170 -16.94 0.81 -16.19
C GLY A 170 -18.43 1.00 -15.87
N PRO A 171 -18.88 2.27 -15.81
CA PRO A 171 -20.25 2.62 -15.45
C PRO A 171 -21.30 1.97 -16.37
N ARG A 172 -22.42 1.56 -15.78
CA ARG A 172 -23.54 0.92 -16.50
C ARG A 172 -23.13 -0.36 -17.25
N GLY A 173 -22.18 -1.12 -16.70
CA GLY A 173 -21.76 -2.41 -17.24
C GLY A 173 -20.96 -2.32 -18.55
N ARG A 174 -20.40 -1.15 -18.86
CA ARG A 174 -19.56 -0.95 -20.05
C ARG A 174 -18.11 -1.30 -19.73
N ILE A 175 -17.44 -1.92 -20.68
CA ILE A 175 -15.99 -2.09 -20.64
C ILE A 175 -15.32 -0.72 -20.76
N ALA A 176 -14.38 -0.41 -19.86
CA ALA A 176 -13.65 0.85 -19.85
C ALA A 176 -12.21 0.65 -19.37
N ALA A 177 -11.28 1.49 -19.81
CA ALA A 177 -9.92 1.48 -19.31
C ALA A 177 -9.92 1.67 -17.78
N GLU A 178 -9.09 0.92 -17.08
CA GLU A 178 -8.78 1.17 -15.69
C GLU A 178 -8.12 2.53 -15.53
N THR A 179 -8.32 3.17 -14.38
CA THR A 179 -7.70 4.46 -14.10
C THR A 179 -6.95 4.44 -12.80
N VAL A 180 -5.83 5.16 -12.76
CA VAL A 180 -5.11 5.54 -11.52
C VAL A 180 -4.61 6.98 -11.66
N HIS A 181 -4.44 7.66 -10.53
CA HIS A 181 -3.88 9.01 -10.51
C HIS A 181 -2.34 8.93 -10.44
N LEU A 182 -1.64 9.66 -11.31
CA LEU A 182 -0.17 9.66 -11.39
C LEU A 182 0.49 10.11 -10.09
N GLY A 183 -0.13 11.06 -9.38
CA GLY A 183 0.32 11.48 -8.05
C GLY A 183 0.20 10.39 -6.98
N ASP A 184 -0.73 9.45 -7.12
CA ASP A 184 -0.86 8.34 -6.17
C ASP A 184 0.24 7.29 -6.43
N VAL A 185 0.54 7.01 -7.71
CA VAL A 185 1.66 6.16 -8.16
C VAL A 185 3.00 6.73 -7.64
N GLU A 186 3.25 8.02 -7.90
CA GLU A 186 4.45 8.71 -7.41
C GLU A 186 4.49 8.75 -5.88
N GLY A 187 3.36 9.04 -5.23
CA GLY A 187 3.26 9.06 -3.77
C GLY A 187 3.61 7.71 -3.16
N LEU A 188 3.21 6.60 -3.80
CA LEU A 188 3.55 5.27 -3.34
C LEU A 188 5.06 5.00 -3.42
N ALA A 189 5.70 5.39 -4.54
CA ALA A 189 7.15 5.29 -4.68
C ALA A 189 7.91 6.11 -3.63
N ARG A 190 7.46 7.35 -3.36
CA ARG A 190 8.01 8.23 -2.32
C ARG A 190 7.85 7.65 -0.92
N LEU A 191 6.69 7.06 -0.63
CA LEU A 191 6.43 6.38 0.64
C LEU A 191 7.42 5.23 0.85
N PHE A 192 7.60 4.38 -0.15
CA PHE A 192 8.54 3.25 -0.07
C PHE A 192 9.98 3.70 0.06
N GLU A 193 10.41 4.72 -0.68
CA GLU A 193 11.75 5.31 -0.54
C GLU A 193 12.01 5.76 0.91
N ARG A 194 11.06 6.49 1.51
CA ARG A 194 11.18 6.93 2.89
C ARG A 194 11.17 5.76 3.86
N MET A 195 10.30 4.78 3.66
CA MET A 195 10.22 3.57 4.50
C MET A 195 11.56 2.81 4.51
N ALA A 196 12.21 2.62 3.35
CA ALA A 196 13.50 1.93 3.29
C ALA A 196 14.57 2.61 4.17
N ARG A 197 14.62 3.95 4.17
CA ARG A 197 15.53 4.73 5.02
C ARG A 197 15.17 4.71 6.51
N ASP A 198 13.91 4.45 6.83
CA ASP A 198 13.34 4.60 8.16
C ASP A 198 13.14 3.29 8.93
N THR A 199 13.48 2.14 8.32
CA THR A 199 13.23 0.80 8.88
C THR A 199 13.74 0.64 10.32
N THR A 200 14.85 1.27 10.68
CA THR A 200 15.43 1.20 12.04
C THR A 200 14.55 1.84 13.13
N ARG A 201 13.56 2.66 12.77
CA ARG A 201 12.65 3.31 13.73
C ARG A 201 11.32 2.57 13.90
N ILE A 202 11.09 1.45 13.21
CA ILE A 202 9.81 0.73 13.27
C ILE A 202 9.38 0.43 14.71
N ASP A 203 10.30 -0.04 15.56
CA ASP A 203 10.00 -0.36 16.96
C ASP A 203 9.85 0.91 17.81
N ARG A 204 10.53 1.99 17.45
CA ARG A 204 10.44 3.27 18.17
C ARG A 204 9.06 3.87 18.06
N VAL A 205 8.38 3.76 16.91
CA VAL A 205 7.03 4.29 16.72
C VAL A 205 6.06 3.71 17.77
N HIS A 206 6.09 2.39 17.97
CA HIS A 206 5.24 1.74 18.96
C HIS A 206 5.64 2.10 20.40
N LEU A 207 6.94 2.14 20.70
CA LEU A 207 7.46 2.50 22.02
C LEU A 207 7.08 3.93 22.41
N ASP A 208 7.21 4.89 21.50
CA ASP A 208 6.90 6.29 21.75
C ASP A 208 5.39 6.51 21.91
N ALA A 209 4.57 5.83 21.12
CA ALA A 209 3.11 5.83 21.30
C ALA A 209 2.74 5.27 22.69
N THR A 210 3.35 4.16 23.10
CA THR A 210 3.12 3.54 24.41
C THR A 210 3.53 4.49 25.55
N ARG A 211 4.72 5.09 25.49
CA ARG A 211 5.21 6.06 26.49
C ARG A 211 4.29 7.27 26.60
N ARG A 212 3.79 7.77 25.46
CA ARG A 212 2.82 8.87 25.42
C ARG A 212 1.54 8.51 26.18
N TRP A 213 0.94 7.36 25.89
CA TRP A 213 -0.30 6.94 26.55
C TRP A 213 -0.12 6.63 28.04
N GLN A 214 1.00 6.02 28.42
CA GLN A 214 1.33 5.82 29.84
C GLN A 214 1.46 7.14 30.59
N ARG A 215 2.08 8.16 29.98
CA ARG A 215 2.19 9.50 30.59
C ARG A 215 0.81 10.14 30.77
N ILE A 216 -0.02 10.13 29.72
CA ILE A 216 -1.41 10.64 29.80
C ILE A 216 -2.18 9.90 30.90
N GLY A 217 -2.08 8.57 30.95
CA GLY A 217 -2.75 7.75 31.97
C GLY A 217 -2.32 8.09 33.39
N ARG A 218 -1.01 8.30 33.64
CA ARG A 218 -0.50 8.73 34.96
C ARG A 218 -1.04 10.09 35.37
N GLU A 219 -0.99 11.07 34.47
CA GLU A 219 -1.47 12.44 34.72
C GLU A 219 -2.99 12.46 34.97
N ALA A 220 -3.76 11.74 34.14
CA ALA A 220 -5.21 11.67 34.25
C ALA A 220 -5.65 10.92 35.53
N THR A 221 -5.00 9.80 35.86
CA THR A 221 -5.32 9.02 37.07
C THR A 221 -5.15 9.85 38.34
N ALA A 222 -4.10 10.68 38.41
CA ALA A 222 -3.87 11.56 39.55
C ALA A 222 -5.00 12.60 39.71
N ARG A 223 -5.51 13.16 38.61
CA ARG A 223 -6.62 14.13 38.61
C ARG A 223 -7.95 13.47 38.97
N LEU A 224 -8.27 12.35 38.31
CA LEU A 224 -9.51 11.61 38.52
C LEU A 224 -9.63 11.09 39.97
N LYS A 225 -8.54 10.60 40.57
CA LYS A 225 -8.52 10.21 42.00
C LYS A 225 -8.72 11.37 42.96
N ALA A 226 -8.33 12.58 42.56
CA ALA A 226 -8.54 13.80 43.33
C ALA A 226 -9.94 14.42 43.14
N GLY A 227 -10.84 13.75 42.39
CA GLY A 227 -12.18 14.25 42.09
C GLY A 227 -12.20 15.47 41.16
N ARG A 228 -11.16 15.65 40.34
CA ARG A 228 -11.02 16.75 39.38
C ARG A 228 -10.91 16.24 37.95
#